data_AF-A0A9D9LTU4-F1
#
_entry.id   AF-A0A9D9LTU4-F1
#
_cell.length_a   1.000
_cell.length_b   1.000
_cell.length_c   1.000
_cell.angle_alpha   90.00
_cell.angle_beta   90.00
_cell.angle_gamma   90.00
#
_symmetry.space_group_name_H-M   'P 1'
#
loop_
_entity.id
_entity.type
_entity.pdbx_description
1 polymer ?
#
loop_
_entity_poly.entity_id
_entity_poly.type
_entity_poly.pdbx_seq_one_letter_code
_entity_poly.pdbx_strand_id
1 'polypeptide(L)'
;MRKHIKNNVSWVGYIDWELETFHGDDYSIMNGSSQNAYLIEEEKTVLIDTIWTPHRFDFVENLKSEIDLKKIDFIVANHGECDHSGALTALMDEIPDTPIYCTALAVKSLEGQYGKRGWNFKVVKTGDSVDIGNGKKLVFVEMRMLHWPDSMATYMTGDNILFSNDAFGQHFAVPELFNDKANQCL
;
A
#
# COMPACT_ATOMS: atom_id res chain seq x y z
N MET A 1 13.84 -9.36 0.02
CA MET A 1 13.21 -8.13 -0.52
C MET A 1 12.75 -7.22 0.60
N ARG A 2 12.20 -7.81 1.67
CA ARG A 2 11.75 -7.13 2.87
C ARG A 2 12.84 -6.24 3.49
N LYS A 3 12.47 -5.01 3.85
CA LYS A 3 13.32 -4.06 4.59
C LYS A 3 12.64 -3.63 5.87
N HIS A 4 13.36 -3.66 6.98
CA HIS A 4 12.82 -3.19 8.26
C HIS A 4 12.67 -1.67 8.25
N ILE A 5 11.50 -1.17 8.69
CA ILE A 5 11.23 0.26 8.81
C ILE A 5 11.27 0.69 10.28
N LYS A 6 10.43 0.07 11.11
CA LYS A 6 10.36 0.37 12.54
C LYS A 6 9.60 -0.75 13.25
N ASN A 7 10.15 -1.27 14.34
CA ASN A 7 9.51 -2.30 15.17
C ASN A 7 8.97 -3.47 14.31
N ASN A 8 7.66 -3.73 14.33
CA ASN A 8 7.06 -4.83 13.58
C ASN A 8 6.56 -4.41 12.19
N VAL A 9 7.02 -3.26 11.67
CA VAL A 9 6.68 -2.75 10.36
C VAL A 9 7.84 -2.92 9.40
N SER A 10 7.56 -3.55 8.26
CA SER A 10 8.53 -3.76 7.18
C SER A 10 7.99 -3.28 5.85
N TRP A 11 8.87 -2.74 5.02
CA TRP A 11 8.60 -2.46 3.63
C TRP A 11 8.76 -3.74 2.81
N VAL A 12 7.80 -3.99 1.93
CA VAL A 12 7.73 -5.15 1.01
C VAL A 12 7.39 -4.71 -0.42
N GLY A 13 7.59 -3.42 -0.73
CA GLY A 13 7.28 -2.83 -2.02
C GLY A 13 8.28 -3.16 -3.13
N TYR A 14 8.33 -2.28 -4.13
CA TYR A 14 9.19 -2.41 -5.30
C TYR A 14 9.91 -1.09 -5.59
N ILE A 15 11.18 -1.16 -5.98
CA ILE A 15 11.95 0.01 -6.42
C ILE A 15 12.09 -0.09 -7.93
N ASP A 16 11.60 0.92 -8.63
CA ASP A 16 11.55 0.98 -10.08
C ASP A 16 12.58 2.00 -10.58
N TRP A 17 13.80 1.53 -10.80
CA TRP A 17 14.93 2.35 -11.26
C TRP A 17 14.79 2.81 -12.70
N GLU A 18 14.06 2.04 -13.51
CA GLU A 18 13.93 2.24 -14.95
C GLU A 18 12.68 3.04 -15.32
N LEU A 19 11.89 3.48 -14.34
CA LEU A 19 10.70 4.27 -14.58
C LEU A 19 11.05 5.69 -15.06
N GLU A 20 10.72 5.98 -16.32
CA GLU A 20 10.97 7.28 -16.95
C GLU A 20 9.71 8.11 -17.17
N THR A 21 8.53 7.49 -17.23
CA THR A 21 7.25 8.18 -17.45
C THR A 21 6.15 7.63 -16.55
N PHE A 22 5.21 8.50 -16.18
CA PHE A 22 4.10 8.17 -15.30
C PHE A 22 2.83 8.89 -15.78
N HIS A 23 1.68 8.22 -15.62
CA HIS A 23 0.39 8.63 -16.23
C HIS A 23 0.47 8.85 -17.75
N GLY A 24 1.09 7.91 -18.47
CA GLY A 24 1.39 8.07 -19.88
C GLY A 24 2.59 9.01 -20.05
N ASP A 25 2.46 10.01 -20.91
CA ASP A 25 3.52 10.98 -21.18
C ASP A 25 3.37 12.29 -20.39
N ASP A 26 2.39 12.35 -19.48
CA ASP A 26 2.03 13.59 -18.75
C ASP A 26 3.04 13.94 -17.64
N TYR A 27 3.78 12.95 -17.11
CA TYR A 27 4.75 13.15 -16.05
C TYR A 27 6.07 12.43 -16.35
N SER A 28 7.16 13.19 -16.55
CA SER A 28 8.50 12.64 -16.73
C SER A 28 9.18 12.39 -15.38
N ILE A 29 9.80 11.22 -15.23
CA ILE A 29 10.54 10.80 -14.05
C ILE A 29 12.02 10.68 -14.42
N MET A 30 12.88 11.43 -13.73
CA MET A 30 14.31 11.50 -14.05
C MET A 30 15.17 10.55 -13.19
N ASN A 31 14.63 10.09 -12.06
CA ASN A 31 15.37 9.42 -11.00
C ASN A 31 14.68 8.13 -10.53
N GLY A 32 13.86 7.51 -11.38
CA GLY A 32 13.03 6.36 -11.04
C GLY A 32 11.99 6.66 -9.95
N SER A 33 11.34 5.61 -9.45
CA SER A 33 10.32 5.67 -8.41
C SER A 33 10.38 4.45 -7.49
N SER A 34 9.47 4.39 -6.52
CA SER A 34 9.22 3.20 -5.72
C SER A 34 7.73 3.08 -5.45
N GLN A 35 7.17 1.87 -5.57
CA GLN A 35 5.83 1.57 -5.11
C GLN A 35 5.91 0.94 -3.73
N ASN A 36 5.43 1.66 -2.72
CA ASN A 36 5.64 1.32 -1.33
C ASN A 36 4.43 0.55 -0.77
N ALA A 37 4.67 -0.72 -0.41
CA ALA A 37 3.75 -1.55 0.34
C ALA A 37 4.38 -1.94 1.69
N TYR A 38 3.56 -2.08 2.73
CA TYR A 38 4.06 -2.31 4.09
C TYR A 38 3.39 -3.53 4.73
N LEU A 39 4.19 -4.37 5.37
CA LEU A 39 3.75 -5.51 6.16
C LEU A 39 3.92 -5.19 7.65
N ILE A 40 2.82 -5.26 8.40
CA ILE A 40 2.77 -5.08 9.85
C ILE A 40 2.49 -6.44 10.48
N GLU A 41 3.33 -6.88 11.42
CA GLU A 41 3.18 -8.17 12.11
C GLU A 41 3.04 -7.97 13.62
N GLU A 42 1.82 -7.63 14.05
CA GLU A 42 1.47 -7.59 15.48
C GLU A 42 0.75 -8.90 15.88
N GLU A 43 -0.30 -8.86 16.72
CA GLU A 43 -1.15 -10.06 16.89
C GLU A 43 -1.94 -10.37 15.62
N LYS A 44 -2.22 -9.32 14.82
CA LYS A 44 -2.71 -9.45 13.45
C LYS A 44 -1.63 -9.04 12.45
N THR A 45 -1.58 -9.76 11.34
CA THR A 45 -0.75 -9.43 10.20
C THR A 45 -1.55 -8.58 9.22
N VAL A 46 -1.03 -7.41 8.87
CA VAL A 46 -1.70 -6.45 7.99
C VAL A 46 -0.79 -6.09 6.82
N LEU A 47 -1.32 -6.15 5.61
CA LEU A 47 -0.68 -5.58 4.43
C LEU A 47 -1.30 -4.22 4.12
N ILE A 48 -0.48 -3.18 3.99
CA ILE A 48 -0.91 -1.84 3.58
C ILE A 48 -0.45 -1.59 2.14
N ASP A 49 -1.44 -1.33 1.29
CA ASP A 49 -1.33 -1.15 -0.16
C ASP A 49 -0.61 -2.33 -0.86
N THR A 50 -0.51 -2.24 -2.18
CA THR A 50 0.24 -3.17 -3.02
C THR A 50 1.15 -2.37 -3.95
N ILE A 51 1.42 -2.87 -5.16
CA ILE A 51 2.27 -2.16 -6.13
C ILE A 51 1.65 -2.13 -7.52
N TRP A 52 2.38 -1.54 -8.45
CA TRP A 52 1.94 -1.30 -9.81
C TRP A 52 1.67 -2.57 -10.61
N THR A 53 0.63 -2.48 -11.43
CA THR A 53 0.12 -3.59 -12.25
C THR A 53 1.20 -4.34 -13.04
N PRO A 54 2.21 -3.71 -13.68
CA PRO A 54 3.25 -4.43 -14.41
C PRO A 54 4.05 -5.40 -13.52
N HIS A 55 4.24 -5.05 -12.26
CA HIS A 55 5.08 -5.78 -11.30
C HIS A 55 4.28 -6.75 -10.40
N ARG A 56 2.98 -6.94 -10.68
CA ARG A 56 2.04 -7.64 -9.78
C ARG A 56 2.41 -9.09 -9.45
N PHE A 57 2.90 -9.86 -10.41
CA PHE A 57 3.23 -11.27 -10.19
C PHE A 57 4.51 -11.39 -9.38
N ASP A 58 5.51 -10.58 -9.70
CA ASP A 58 6.75 -10.51 -8.93
C ASP A 58 6.44 -10.10 -7.48
N PHE A 59 5.58 -9.10 -7.26
CA PHE A 59 5.15 -8.73 -5.91
C PHE A 59 4.60 -9.91 -5.10
N VAL A 60 3.68 -10.67 -5.68
CA VAL A 60 3.05 -11.81 -5.01
C VAL A 60 4.08 -12.91 -4.70
N GLU A 61 4.95 -13.24 -5.66
CA GLU A 61 6.00 -14.25 -5.45
C GLU A 61 7.01 -13.81 -4.39
N ASN A 62 7.39 -12.54 -4.39
CA ASN A 62 8.26 -11.97 -3.37
C ASN A 62 7.59 -12.00 -2.00
N LEU A 63 6.31 -11.62 -1.90
CA LEU A 63 5.57 -11.65 -0.65
C LEU A 63 5.44 -13.09 -0.10
N LYS A 64 5.19 -14.08 -0.97
CA LYS A 64 5.20 -15.52 -0.60
C LYS A 64 6.54 -15.99 -0.03
N SER A 65 7.65 -15.40 -0.48
CA SER A 65 8.99 -15.71 0.05
C SER A 65 9.24 -15.12 1.45
N GLU A 66 8.51 -14.08 1.82
CA GLU A 66 8.67 -13.34 3.08
C GLU A 66 7.66 -13.79 4.15
N ILE A 67 6.45 -14.22 3.74
CA ILE A 67 5.39 -14.68 4.66
C ILE A 67 4.45 -15.70 3.98
N ASP A 68 3.85 -16.58 4.78
CA ASP A 68 2.68 -17.35 4.36
C ASP A 68 1.48 -16.40 4.17
N LEU A 69 1.03 -16.22 2.93
CA LEU A 69 -0.06 -15.28 2.59
C LEU A 69 -1.32 -15.51 3.42
N LYS A 70 -1.59 -16.74 3.85
CA LYS A 70 -2.77 -17.08 4.67
C LYS A 70 -2.72 -16.52 6.09
N LYS A 71 -1.54 -16.03 6.53
CA LYS A 71 -1.40 -15.33 7.80
C LYS A 71 -1.84 -13.87 7.73
N ILE A 72 -1.99 -13.30 6.54
CA ILE A 72 -2.46 -11.91 6.39
C ILE A 72 -3.93 -11.86 6.82
N ASP A 73 -4.20 -11.24 7.97
CA ASP A 73 -5.54 -11.15 8.54
C ASP A 73 -6.43 -10.18 7.77
N PHE A 74 -5.85 -9.09 7.25
CA PHE A 74 -6.53 -8.16 6.36
C PHE A 74 -5.56 -7.27 5.57
N ILE A 75 -6.08 -6.67 4.52
CA ILE A 75 -5.39 -5.71 3.66
C ILE A 75 -6.01 -4.32 3.92
N VAL A 76 -5.19 -3.27 3.91
CA VAL A 76 -5.63 -1.88 3.86
C VAL A 76 -5.31 -1.34 2.48
N ALA A 77 -6.32 -0.86 1.76
CA ALA A 77 -6.15 -0.19 0.47
C ALA A 77 -6.46 1.30 0.66
N ASN A 78 -5.41 2.10 0.84
CA ASN A 78 -5.53 3.54 1.05
C ASN A 78 -6.01 4.25 -0.21
N HIS A 79 -5.63 3.74 -1.38
CA HIS A 79 -5.92 4.35 -2.67
C HIS A 79 -6.06 3.28 -3.75
N GLY A 80 -7.04 3.46 -4.64
CA GLY A 80 -7.37 2.52 -5.69
C GLY A 80 -6.63 2.73 -7.00
N GLU A 81 -5.73 3.70 -7.17
CA GLU A 81 -4.98 3.84 -8.43
C GLU A 81 -4.06 2.62 -8.67
N CYS A 82 -3.78 2.33 -9.95
CA CYS A 82 -3.26 1.03 -10.37
C CYS A 82 -1.78 0.80 -10.00
N ASP A 83 -1.07 1.84 -9.60
CA ASP A 83 0.30 1.83 -9.09
C ASP A 83 0.40 1.49 -7.59
N HIS A 84 -0.72 1.60 -6.86
CA HIS A 84 -0.86 1.12 -5.47
C HIS A 84 -1.71 -0.16 -5.35
N SER A 85 -2.68 -0.35 -6.23
CA SER A 85 -3.65 -1.44 -6.15
C SER A 85 -3.51 -2.50 -7.26
N GLY A 86 -2.57 -2.29 -8.20
CA GLY A 86 -2.41 -3.15 -9.37
C GLY A 86 -2.14 -4.62 -9.04
N ALA A 87 -1.40 -4.87 -7.95
CA ALA A 87 -1.11 -6.23 -7.51
C ALA A 87 -2.19 -6.87 -6.64
N LEU A 88 -3.21 -6.11 -6.23
CA LEU A 88 -4.35 -6.62 -5.45
C LEU A 88 -5.09 -7.72 -6.21
N THR A 89 -5.20 -7.62 -7.54
CA THR A 89 -5.86 -8.65 -8.36
C THR A 89 -5.18 -10.00 -8.25
N ALA A 90 -3.85 -10.04 -8.43
CA ALA A 90 -3.06 -11.26 -8.31
C ALA A 90 -3.00 -11.78 -6.87
N LEU A 91 -2.91 -10.88 -5.88
CA LEU A 91 -2.90 -11.27 -4.47
C LEU A 91 -4.23 -11.90 -4.04
N MET A 92 -5.36 -11.33 -4.46
CA MET A 92 -6.68 -11.85 -4.09
C MET A 92 -7.05 -13.15 -4.82
N ASP A 93 -6.34 -13.53 -5.89
CA ASP A 93 -6.49 -14.86 -6.49
C ASP A 93 -5.90 -15.96 -5.58
N GLU A 94 -4.94 -15.62 -4.71
CA GLU A 94 -4.33 -16.52 -3.73
C GLU A 94 -5.07 -16.54 -2.38
N ILE A 95 -5.58 -15.38 -1.94
CA ILE A 95 -6.23 -15.20 -0.63
C ILE A 95 -7.61 -14.49 -0.73
N PRO A 96 -8.58 -15.07 -1.48
CA PRO A 96 -9.81 -14.39 -1.93
C PRO A 96 -10.75 -13.89 -0.84
N ASP A 97 -10.73 -14.53 0.34
CA ASP A 97 -11.64 -14.21 1.45
C ASP A 97 -11.10 -13.13 2.40
N THR A 98 -9.84 -12.70 2.19
CA THR A 98 -9.15 -11.73 3.05
C THR A 98 -9.89 -10.39 3.04
N PRO A 99 -10.28 -9.84 4.20
CA PRO A 99 -10.94 -8.54 4.27
C PRO A 99 -10.05 -7.41 3.74
N ILE A 100 -10.65 -6.47 3.01
CA ILE A 100 -9.97 -5.28 2.49
C ILE A 100 -10.60 -4.03 3.13
N TYR A 101 -9.85 -3.33 3.97
CA TYR A 101 -10.25 -2.07 4.59
C TYR A 101 -9.95 -0.90 3.66
N CYS A 102 -10.98 -0.16 3.26
CA CYS A 102 -10.86 0.96 2.33
C CYS A 102 -12.06 1.92 2.44
N THR A 103 -12.00 3.07 1.78
CA THR A 103 -13.12 4.02 1.78
C THR A 103 -14.28 3.50 0.91
N ALA A 104 -15.48 4.07 1.09
CA ALA A 104 -16.62 3.76 0.23
C ALA A 104 -16.38 4.12 -1.25
N LEU A 105 -15.52 5.12 -1.49
CA LEU A 105 -15.14 5.54 -2.84
C LEU A 105 -14.05 4.63 -3.41
N ALA A 106 -13.18 4.05 -2.57
CA ALA A 106 -12.20 3.05 -2.98
C ALA A 106 -12.87 1.76 -3.48
N VAL A 107 -13.98 1.34 -2.86
CA VAL A 107 -14.78 0.23 -3.40
C VAL A 107 -15.19 0.52 -4.85
N LYS A 108 -15.63 1.75 -5.15
CA LYS A 108 -16.04 2.13 -6.51
C LYS A 108 -14.87 2.18 -7.49
N SER A 109 -13.71 2.71 -7.07
CA SER A 109 -12.52 2.79 -7.94
C SER A 109 -11.93 1.41 -8.22
N LEU A 110 -11.82 0.55 -7.20
CA LEU A 110 -11.33 -0.82 -7.32
C LEU A 110 -12.26 -1.68 -8.18
N GLU A 111 -13.58 -1.65 -7.93
CA GLU A 111 -14.54 -2.36 -8.79
C GLU A 111 -14.61 -1.79 -10.20
N GLY A 112 -14.39 -0.47 -10.36
CA GLY A 112 -14.36 0.20 -11.66
C GLY A 112 -13.16 -0.23 -12.51
N GLN A 113 -11.99 -0.41 -11.90
CA GLN A 113 -10.76 -0.83 -12.58
C GLN A 113 -10.67 -2.33 -12.80
N TYR A 114 -11.09 -3.12 -11.80
CA TYR A 114 -10.84 -4.57 -11.77
C TYR A 114 -12.10 -5.42 -11.88
N GLY A 115 -13.26 -4.78 -12.01
CA GLY A 115 -14.56 -5.43 -12.05
C GLY A 115 -15.09 -5.82 -10.66
N LYS A 116 -16.37 -6.17 -10.61
CA LYS A 116 -17.04 -6.63 -9.38
C LYS A 116 -16.66 -8.07 -9.06
N ARG A 117 -15.49 -8.25 -8.43
CA ARG A 117 -14.94 -9.55 -8.06
C ARG A 117 -15.57 -10.18 -6.80
N GLY A 118 -16.40 -9.43 -6.07
CA GLY A 118 -17.04 -9.91 -4.84
C GLY A 118 -16.10 -9.96 -3.63
N TRP A 119 -15.02 -9.18 -3.64
CA TRP A 119 -14.09 -9.09 -2.52
C TRP A 119 -14.78 -8.59 -1.23
N ASN A 120 -14.25 -9.04 -0.09
CA ASN A 120 -14.78 -8.73 1.24
C ASN A 120 -14.36 -7.32 1.70
N PHE A 121 -14.95 -6.29 1.11
CA PHE A 121 -14.67 -4.91 1.48
C PHE A 121 -15.22 -4.54 2.86
N LYS A 122 -14.38 -3.90 3.67
CA LYS A 122 -14.69 -3.30 4.97
C LYS A 122 -14.57 -1.78 4.84
N VAL A 123 -15.71 -1.14 4.59
CA VAL A 123 -15.75 0.32 4.41
C VAL A 123 -15.46 1.03 5.74
N VAL A 124 -14.50 1.95 5.71
CA VAL A 124 -14.11 2.79 6.85
C VAL A 124 -14.27 4.28 6.55
N LYS A 125 -14.36 5.09 7.60
CA LYS A 125 -14.44 6.56 7.57
C LYS A 125 -13.40 7.16 8.51
N THR A 126 -13.22 8.47 8.42
CA THR A 126 -12.34 9.20 9.35
C THR A 126 -12.70 8.92 10.81
N GLY A 127 -11.69 8.49 11.58
CA GLY A 127 -11.82 8.20 13.00
C GLY A 127 -12.20 6.76 13.33
N ASP A 128 -12.63 5.97 12.34
CA ASP A 128 -12.77 4.52 12.51
C ASP A 128 -11.40 3.90 12.80
N SER A 129 -11.39 2.79 13.52
CA SER A 129 -10.15 2.10 13.84
C SER A 129 -10.31 0.60 13.94
N VAL A 130 -9.23 -0.13 13.65
CA VAL A 130 -9.13 -1.58 13.82
C VAL A 130 -7.96 -1.91 14.74
N ASP A 131 -8.23 -2.74 15.75
CA ASP A 131 -7.20 -3.27 16.64
C ASP A 131 -6.35 -4.31 15.89
N ILE A 132 -5.02 -4.19 16.01
CA ILE A 132 -4.04 -5.11 15.42
C ILE A 132 -3.24 -5.89 16.48
N GLY A 133 -3.55 -5.70 17.76
CA GLY A 133 -2.90 -6.35 18.89
C GLY A 133 -1.80 -5.52 19.53
N ASN A 134 -1.24 -6.04 20.63
CA ASN A 134 -0.13 -5.41 21.36
C ASN A 134 -0.41 -3.95 21.78
N GLY A 135 -1.69 -3.61 22.03
CA GLY A 135 -2.12 -2.26 22.37
C GLY A 135 -2.04 -1.25 21.21
N LYS A 136 -1.88 -1.71 19.97
CA LYS A 136 -1.82 -0.88 18.77
C LYS A 136 -3.08 -1.04 17.93
N LYS A 137 -3.45 0.03 17.23
CA LYS A 137 -4.56 0.07 16.28
C LYS A 137 -4.17 0.86 15.04
N LEU A 138 -4.86 0.57 13.95
CA LEU A 138 -4.88 1.42 12.76
C LEU A 138 -6.09 2.33 12.83
N VAL A 139 -5.88 3.63 12.65
CA VAL A 139 -6.91 4.67 12.62
C VAL A 139 -6.97 5.24 11.20
N PHE A 140 -8.16 5.25 10.61
CA PHE A 140 -8.34 5.66 9.22
C PHE A 140 -8.70 7.14 9.12
N VAL A 141 -8.20 7.83 8.10
CA VAL A 141 -8.45 9.26 7.84
C VAL A 141 -8.71 9.45 6.36
N GLU A 142 -9.94 9.80 5.99
CA GLU A 142 -10.29 10.11 4.61
C GLU A 142 -9.53 11.36 4.13
N MET A 143 -8.89 11.27 2.97
CA MET A 143 -8.11 12.32 2.32
C MET A 143 -8.67 12.59 0.93
N ARG A 144 -9.98 12.82 0.84
CA ARG A 144 -10.69 12.96 -0.45
C ARG A 144 -10.09 14.06 -1.30
N MET A 145 -9.86 13.75 -2.57
CA MET A 145 -9.21 14.62 -3.56
C MET A 145 -7.74 14.94 -3.24
N LEU A 146 -7.07 14.11 -2.43
CA LEU A 146 -5.63 14.13 -2.20
C LEU A 146 -5.01 12.77 -2.62
N HIS A 147 -4.97 12.44 -3.91
CA HIS A 147 -5.44 13.27 -5.04
C HIS A 147 -6.69 12.72 -5.75
N TRP A 148 -7.15 11.51 -5.43
CA TRP A 148 -8.40 10.94 -5.96
C TRP A 148 -9.53 11.01 -4.93
N PRO A 149 -10.80 10.83 -5.36
CA PRO A 149 -11.94 10.81 -4.45
C PRO A 149 -11.85 9.74 -3.35
N ASP A 150 -11.13 8.64 -3.61
CA ASP A 150 -11.05 7.48 -2.73
C ASP A 150 -9.96 7.52 -1.67
N SER A 151 -8.98 8.43 -1.84
CA SER A 151 -7.76 8.47 -1.04
C SER A 151 -8.05 8.58 0.46
N MET A 152 -7.30 7.81 1.24
CA MET A 152 -7.23 7.91 2.69
C MET A 152 -5.79 7.71 3.17
N ALA A 153 -5.52 8.11 4.40
CA ALA A 153 -4.33 7.70 5.12
C ALA A 153 -4.70 6.76 6.26
N THR A 154 -3.72 5.96 6.67
CA THR A 154 -3.84 5.07 7.82
C THR A 154 -2.78 5.42 8.85
N TYR A 155 -3.19 5.69 10.08
CA TYR A 155 -2.30 5.98 11.20
C TYR A 155 -2.17 4.79 12.14
N MET A 156 -0.95 4.34 12.40
CA MET A 156 -0.66 3.29 13.38
C MET A 156 -0.27 3.89 14.72
N THR A 157 -1.07 3.62 15.75
CA THR A 157 -0.80 4.10 17.11
C THR A 157 0.39 3.40 17.75
N GLY A 158 1.03 4.04 18.72
CA GLY A 158 2.18 3.49 19.44
C GLY A 158 3.48 3.74 18.66
N ASP A 159 3.58 3.18 17.46
CA ASP A 159 4.74 3.41 16.59
C ASP A 159 4.72 4.78 15.91
N ASN A 160 3.55 5.45 15.91
CA ASN A 160 3.34 6.79 15.36
C ASN A 160 3.77 6.88 13.89
N ILE A 161 3.28 5.93 13.08
CA ILE A 161 3.54 5.87 11.64
C ILE A 161 2.27 6.32 10.91
N LEU A 162 2.40 7.26 9.99
CA LEU A 162 1.35 7.64 9.06
C LEU A 162 1.65 7.04 7.69
N PHE A 163 0.81 6.10 7.26
CA PHE A 163 0.81 5.57 5.90
C PHE A 163 -0.04 6.51 5.05
N SER A 164 0.61 7.46 4.38
CA SER A 164 -0.04 8.60 3.73
C SER A 164 -0.38 8.39 2.26
N ASN A 165 -0.11 7.20 1.72
CA ASN A 165 -0.24 6.91 0.29
C ASN A 165 0.54 7.97 -0.54
N ASP A 166 -0.04 8.62 -1.56
CA ASP A 166 0.66 9.61 -2.39
C ASP A 166 1.03 10.88 -1.65
N ALA A 167 0.27 11.25 -0.62
CA ALA A 167 0.55 12.47 0.11
C ALA A 167 1.94 12.39 0.74
N PHE A 168 2.75 13.43 0.49
CA PHE A 168 4.15 13.53 0.89
C PHE A 168 5.13 12.57 0.18
N GLY A 169 4.66 11.83 -0.83
CA GLY A 169 5.50 11.01 -1.69
C GLY A 169 6.30 11.81 -2.72
N GLN A 170 7.24 11.12 -3.38
CA GLN A 170 8.01 11.63 -4.51
C GLN A 170 8.45 10.48 -5.41
N HIS A 171 8.56 10.73 -6.72
CA HIS A 171 9.21 9.81 -7.64
C HIS A 171 10.74 9.95 -7.52
N PHE A 172 11.33 9.09 -6.70
CA PHE A 172 12.77 9.04 -6.48
C PHE A 172 13.20 7.67 -5.98
N ALA A 173 13.90 6.90 -6.81
CA ALA A 173 14.40 5.58 -6.44
C ALA A 173 15.65 5.70 -5.56
N VAL A 174 15.56 5.16 -4.33
CA VAL A 174 16.66 5.16 -3.35
C VAL A 174 16.67 3.80 -2.61
N PRO A 175 17.82 3.11 -2.51
CA PRO A 175 17.84 1.79 -1.89
C PRO A 175 17.62 1.85 -0.37
N GLU A 176 17.95 2.96 0.29
CA GLU A 176 17.83 3.10 1.73
C GLU A 176 16.41 3.44 2.22
N LEU A 177 15.48 3.83 1.33
CA LEU A 177 14.07 4.19 1.63
C LEU A 177 13.84 5.43 2.52
N PHE A 178 14.83 5.89 3.28
CA PHE A 178 14.70 7.05 4.15
C PHE A 178 15.21 8.33 3.48
N ASN A 179 14.48 9.44 3.68
CA ASN A 179 14.79 10.73 3.07
C ASN A 179 16.12 11.33 3.54
N ASP A 180 16.60 10.99 4.74
CA ASP A 180 17.91 11.42 5.27
C ASP A 180 19.09 10.61 4.68
N LYS A 181 18.79 9.55 3.91
CA LYS A 181 19.76 8.73 3.18
C LYS A 181 19.78 9.02 1.69
N ALA A 182 18.77 9.71 1.18
CA ALA A 182 18.71 10.17 -0.20
C ALA A 182 19.82 11.19 -0.50
N ASN A 183 20.38 11.13 -1.71
CA ASN A 183 21.27 12.17 -2.19
C ASN A 183 20.47 13.46 -2.43
N GLN A 184 20.62 14.45 -1.56
CA GLN A 184 19.90 15.73 -1.63
C GLN A 184 20.31 16.62 -2.81
N CYS A 185 21.36 16.26 -3.55
CA CYS A 185 21.81 16.98 -4.74
C CYS A 185 21.15 16.47 -6.03
N LEU A 186 20.26 15.47 -5.94
CA LEU A 186 19.46 14.94 -7.04
C LEU A 186 17.98 15.30 -6.90
#